data_AF-R7ZIJ1-F1
#
_entry.id   AF-R7ZIJ1-F1
#
_cell.length_a   1.000
_cell.length_b   1.000
_cell.length_c   1.000
_cell.angle_alpha   90.00
_cell.angle_beta   90.00
_cell.angle_gamma   90.00
#
_symmetry.space_group_name_H-M   'P 1'
#
loop_
_entity.id
_entity.type
_entity.pdbx_description
1 polymer ?
#
loop_
_entity_poly.entity_id
_entity_poly.type
_entity_poly.pdbx_seq_one_letter_code
_entity_poly.pdbx_strand_id
1 'polypeptide(L)'
;MLKISHIQCRVNNIKKAVSDFEKAGFHVEWGRNPKNSLNAFIWFEQGPFLELFEMKRFMSAISFPLGIIYGKSMRERWQKWMVQREGLIDFALEGYEEDIAKQENLNLVKRKINNLGIGTSKVLNGRRKKPSGEVVTYGFFLSIT
;
A
#
# COMPACT_ATOMS: atom_id res chain seq x y z
N MET A 1 -14.52 12.86 -6.32
CA MET A 1 -13.91 13.30 -5.04
C MET A 1 -13.53 12.03 -4.27
N LEU A 2 -12.24 11.64 -4.21
CA LEU A 2 -11.64 10.38 -3.70
C LEU A 2 -12.52 9.15 -3.35
N LYS A 3 -12.18 7.97 -3.88
CA LYS A 3 -12.77 6.65 -3.53
C LYS A 3 -11.75 5.74 -2.84
N ILE A 4 -12.21 4.68 -2.18
CA ILE A 4 -11.32 3.62 -1.65
C ILE A 4 -10.77 2.84 -2.83
N SER A 5 -9.45 2.79 -2.94
CA SER A 5 -8.71 1.98 -3.93
C SER A 5 -8.59 0.55 -3.46
N HIS A 6 -8.11 0.37 -2.23
CA HIS A 6 -7.92 -0.93 -1.61
C HIS A 6 -7.86 -0.83 -0.09
N ILE A 7 -8.12 -1.96 0.55
CA ILE A 7 -7.96 -2.14 2.00
C ILE A 7 -6.66 -2.92 2.23
N GLN A 8 -5.90 -2.51 3.24
CA GLN A 8 -4.62 -3.12 3.57
C GLN A 8 -4.78 -4.07 4.76
N CYS A 9 -4.40 -5.33 4.53
CA CYS A 9 -4.41 -6.41 5.51
C CYS A 9 -2.97 -6.86 5.81
N ARG A 10 -2.52 -6.59 7.03
CA ARG A 10 -1.21 -7.06 7.49
C ARG A 10 -1.30 -8.52 7.86
N VAL A 11 -0.38 -9.33 7.36
CA VAL A 11 -0.26 -10.75 7.68
C VAL A 11 1.14 -11.06 8.23
N ASN A 12 1.25 -12.06 9.09
CA ASN A 12 2.55 -12.44 9.66
C ASN A 12 3.39 -13.32 8.72
N ASN A 13 2.74 -14.05 7.81
CA ASN A 13 3.38 -14.89 6.80
C ASN A 13 2.57 -14.84 5.50
N ILE A 14 3.09 -14.16 4.49
CA ILE A 14 2.37 -13.93 3.23
C ILE A 14 2.06 -15.24 2.49
N LYS A 15 2.97 -16.23 2.52
CA LYS A 15 2.76 -17.52 1.83
C LYS A 15 1.65 -18.33 2.47
N LYS A 16 1.59 -18.32 3.81
CA LYS A 16 0.50 -18.97 4.54
C LYS A 16 -0.83 -18.27 4.23
N ALA A 17 -0.86 -16.94 4.32
CA ALA A 17 -2.08 -16.17 4.05
C ALA A 17 -2.61 -16.41 2.63
N VAL A 18 -1.76 -16.36 1.61
CA VAL A 18 -2.16 -16.68 0.24
C VAL A 18 -2.75 -18.09 0.14
N SER A 19 -2.07 -19.10 0.70
CA SER A 19 -2.60 -20.48 0.68
C SER A 19 -3.95 -20.63 1.39
N ASP A 20 -4.16 -19.93 2.50
CA ASP A 20 -5.42 -19.98 3.25
C ASP A 20 -6.57 -19.33 2.46
N PHE A 21 -6.33 -18.16 1.84
CA PHE A 21 -7.33 -17.49 0.99
C PHE A 21 -7.64 -18.28 -0.28
N GLU A 22 -6.65 -18.89 -0.92
CA GLU A 22 -6.86 -19.78 -2.07
C GLU A 22 -7.71 -21.00 -1.68
N LYS A 23 -7.43 -21.62 -0.52
CA LYS A 23 -8.25 -22.73 0.01
C LYS A 23 -9.68 -22.31 0.35
N ALA A 24 -9.89 -21.05 0.72
CA ALA A 24 -11.22 -20.47 0.93
C ALA A 24 -11.94 -20.11 -0.38
N GLY A 25 -11.31 -20.33 -1.55
CA GLY A 25 -11.91 -20.11 -2.86
C GLY A 25 -11.63 -18.75 -3.48
N PHE A 26 -10.78 -17.92 -2.87
CA PHE A 26 -10.40 -16.63 -3.46
C PHE A 26 -9.33 -16.80 -4.54
N HIS A 27 -9.43 -16.01 -5.61
CA HIS A 27 -8.32 -15.82 -6.53
C HIS A 27 -7.33 -14.81 -5.93
N VAL A 28 -6.06 -15.20 -5.85
CA VAL A 28 -5.01 -14.39 -5.24
C VAL A 28 -3.88 -14.11 -6.25
N GLU A 29 -3.63 -12.83 -6.53
CA GLU A 29 -2.54 -12.40 -7.41
C GLU A 29 -1.31 -12.02 -6.59
N TRP A 30 -0.17 -12.66 -6.86
CA TRP A 30 1.10 -12.27 -6.24
C TRP A 30 1.62 -10.92 -6.76
N GLY A 31 2.02 -10.02 -5.85
CA GLY A 31 2.53 -8.71 -6.24
C GLY A 31 3.84 -8.72 -7.02
N ARG A 32 4.66 -9.76 -6.80
CA ARG A 32 5.86 -10.10 -7.59
C ARG A 32 6.11 -11.61 -7.51
N ASN A 33 7.28 -12.08 -7.95
CA ASN A 33 7.67 -13.49 -7.85
C ASN A 33 7.33 -14.10 -6.45
N PRO A 34 6.54 -15.18 -6.37
CA PRO A 34 6.10 -15.76 -5.09
C PRO A 34 7.24 -16.20 -4.16
N LYS A 35 8.44 -16.45 -4.69
CA LYS A 35 9.61 -16.81 -3.88
C LYS A 35 10.02 -15.69 -2.92
N ASN A 36 9.84 -14.43 -3.32
CA ASN A 36 10.29 -13.24 -2.58
C ASN A 36 9.26 -12.11 -2.44
N SER A 37 8.00 -12.34 -2.84
CA SER A 37 6.94 -11.35 -2.65
C SER A 37 6.65 -11.12 -1.17
N LEU A 38 6.39 -9.86 -0.81
CA LEU A 38 5.89 -9.46 0.52
C LEU A 38 4.44 -9.01 0.47
N ASN A 39 3.82 -9.02 -0.72
CA ASN A 39 2.40 -8.71 -0.87
C ASN A 39 1.71 -9.59 -1.92
N ALA A 40 0.40 -9.64 -1.81
CA ALA A 40 -0.52 -10.27 -2.74
C ALA A 40 -1.87 -9.53 -2.73
N PHE A 41 -2.65 -9.70 -3.79
CA PHE A 41 -3.90 -8.99 -3.99
C PHE A 41 -5.05 -9.98 -4.14
N ILE A 42 -6.17 -9.69 -3.49
CA ILE A 42 -7.44 -10.38 -3.72
C ILE A 42 -8.35 -9.40 -4.44
N TRP A 43 -8.65 -9.71 -5.69
CA TRP A 43 -9.51 -8.91 -6.54
C TRP A 43 -10.96 -9.32 -6.37
N PHE A 44 -11.84 -8.34 -6.17
CA PHE A 44 -13.28 -8.53 -6.25
C PHE A 44 -13.76 -8.11 -7.63
N GLU A 45 -14.94 -8.58 -8.04
CA GLU A 45 -15.54 -8.21 -9.33
C GLU A 45 -15.74 -6.70 -9.45
N GLN A 46 -16.08 -6.03 -8.35
CA GLN A 46 -16.34 -4.61 -8.29
C GLN A 46 -15.81 -4.03 -6.97
N GLY A 47 -15.44 -2.74 -7.02
CA GLY A 47 -15.03 -1.99 -5.83
C GLY A 47 -13.55 -2.19 -5.45
N PRO A 48 -13.20 -1.89 -4.19
CA PRO A 48 -11.81 -1.91 -3.73
C PRO A 48 -11.30 -3.33 -3.58
N PHE A 49 -10.03 -3.58 -3.92
CA PHE A 49 -9.39 -4.88 -3.69
C PHE A 49 -8.78 -4.99 -2.28
N LEU A 50 -8.40 -6.19 -1.87
CA LEU A 50 -7.66 -6.42 -0.62
C LEU A 50 -6.17 -6.59 -0.94
N GLU A 51 -5.31 -5.78 -0.34
CA GLU A 51 -3.86 -5.99 -0.33
C GLU A 51 -3.45 -6.75 0.94
N LEU A 52 -2.99 -7.98 0.79
CA LEU A 52 -2.27 -8.71 1.83
C LEU A 52 -0.81 -8.29 1.80
N PHE A 53 -0.22 -7.95 2.94
CA PHE A 53 1.21 -7.66 3.00
C PHE A 53 1.87 -8.10 4.31
N GLU A 54 3.12 -8.54 4.19
CA GLU A 54 3.95 -8.99 5.32
C GLU A 54 5.00 -7.94 5.66
N MET A 55 4.98 -7.48 6.91
CA MET A 55 6.03 -6.64 7.47
C MET A 55 7.02 -7.45 8.32
N LYS A 56 8.18 -7.75 7.75
CA LYS A 56 9.32 -8.36 8.45
C LYS A 56 9.92 -7.43 9.49
N ARG A 57 10.29 -7.99 10.65
CA ARG A 57 10.79 -7.26 11.82
C ARG A 57 12.01 -6.36 11.52
N PHE A 58 12.92 -6.77 10.63
CA PHE A 58 14.08 -5.94 10.26
C PHE A 58 13.69 -4.62 9.57
N MET A 59 12.47 -4.53 9.01
CA MET A 59 12.00 -3.32 8.34
C MET A 59 11.62 -2.20 9.30
N SER A 60 11.62 -2.43 10.63
CA SER A 60 11.39 -1.38 11.61
C SER A 60 12.49 -0.31 11.57
N ALA A 61 13.75 -0.72 11.40
CA ALA A 61 14.90 0.18 11.30
C ALA A 61 14.83 1.08 10.06
N ILE A 62 14.17 0.61 8.99
CA ILE A 62 13.99 1.34 7.72
C ILE A 62 13.06 2.56 7.90
N SER A 63 12.23 2.59 8.95
CA SER A 63 11.33 3.74 9.20
C SER A 63 12.04 5.08 9.39
N PHE A 64 13.25 5.07 9.97
CA PHE A 64 14.04 6.28 10.22
C PHE A 64 14.55 6.94 8.92
N PRO A 65 15.31 6.25 8.05
CA PRO A 65 15.72 6.83 6.78
C PRO A 65 14.52 7.19 5.89
N LEU A 66 13.43 6.41 5.91
CA LEU A 66 12.19 6.79 5.22
C LEU A 66 11.61 8.11 5.74
N GLY A 67 11.65 8.33 7.05
CA GLY A 67 11.22 9.59 7.68
C GLY A 67 12.04 10.81 7.27
N ILE A 68 13.35 10.63 7.07
CA ILE A 68 14.25 11.69 6.62
C ILE A 68 13.96 12.03 5.14
N ILE A 69 13.83 11.01 4.30
CA ILE A 69 13.65 11.19 2.84
C ILE A 69 12.24 11.70 2.53
N TYR A 70 11.21 11.05 3.07
CA TYR A 70 9.80 11.27 2.73
C TYR A 70 9.03 12.06 3.77
N GLY A 71 9.60 12.33 4.95
CA GLY A 71 8.97 13.15 5.98
C GLY A 71 8.26 12.36 7.09
N LYS A 72 7.85 13.09 8.12
CA LYS A 72 7.30 12.56 9.38
C LYS A 72 6.13 11.59 9.17
N SER A 73 5.16 11.92 8.32
CA SER A 73 3.99 11.08 8.04
C SER A 73 4.37 9.69 7.54
N MET A 74 5.44 9.58 6.74
CA MET A 74 5.92 8.28 6.25
C MET A 74 6.45 7.42 7.40
N ARG A 75 7.30 8.01 8.26
CA ARG A 75 7.88 7.30 9.40
C ARG A 75 6.80 6.83 10.37
N GLU A 76 5.90 7.71 10.77
CA GLU A 76 4.86 7.39 11.76
C GLU A 76 3.93 6.30 11.25
N ARG A 77 3.51 6.39 9.97
CA ARG A 77 2.66 5.36 9.37
C ARG A 77 3.37 4.01 9.25
N TRP A 78 4.63 4.00 8.82
CA TRP A 78 5.43 2.78 8.74
C TRP A 78 5.61 2.12 10.11
N GLN A 79 5.90 2.92 11.15
CA GLN A 79 6.02 2.43 12.52
C GLN A 79 4.69 1.87 13.04
N LYS A 80 3.57 2.53 12.73
CA LYS A 80 2.23 2.02 13.05
C LYS A 80 2.02 0.65 12.42
N TRP A 81 2.22 0.49 11.11
CA TRP A 81 2.05 -0.80 10.43
C TRP A 81 2.93 -1.92 11.03
N MET A 82 4.16 -1.59 11.46
CA MET A 82 5.07 -2.58 12.04
C MET A 82 4.55 -3.21 13.35
N VAL A 83 3.86 -2.42 14.19
CA VAL A 83 3.42 -2.85 15.53
C VAL A 83 1.97 -3.36 15.56
N GLN A 84 1.22 -3.20 14.47
CA GLN A 84 -0.14 -3.72 14.40
C GLN A 84 -0.17 -5.24 14.41
N ARG A 85 -1.23 -5.79 15.01
CA ARG A 85 -1.56 -7.21 14.88
C ARG A 85 -1.96 -7.55 13.45
N GLU A 86 -2.03 -8.84 13.15
CA GLU A 86 -2.56 -9.33 11.87
C GLU A 86 -4.04 -8.94 11.69
N GLY A 87 -4.43 -8.61 10.45
CA GLY A 87 -5.77 -8.18 10.07
C GLY A 87 -5.80 -6.89 9.25
N LEU A 88 -7.00 -6.33 9.08
CA LEU A 88 -7.23 -5.06 8.37
C LEU A 88 -6.67 -3.91 9.22
N ILE A 89 -5.72 -3.16 8.68
CA ILE A 89 -5.02 -2.10 9.44
C ILE A 89 -5.02 -0.74 8.78
N ASP A 90 -5.37 -0.65 7.49
CA ASP A 90 -5.38 0.61 6.76
C ASP A 90 -6.20 0.52 5.46
N PHE A 91 -6.30 1.64 4.75
CA PHE A 91 -6.87 1.71 3.41
C PHE A 91 -6.19 2.81 2.58
N ALA A 92 -6.23 2.66 1.26
CA ALA A 92 -5.75 3.66 0.32
C ALA A 92 -6.91 4.34 -0.38
N LEU A 93 -6.74 5.63 -0.66
CA LEU A 93 -7.67 6.43 -1.45
C LEU A 93 -7.08 6.77 -2.81
N GLU A 94 -7.92 6.79 -3.84
CA GLU A 94 -7.57 7.22 -5.19
C GLU A 94 -8.61 8.18 -5.76
N GLY A 95 -8.28 8.87 -6.86
CA GLY A 95 -9.24 9.72 -7.57
C GLY A 95 -10.45 8.92 -8.07
N TYR A 96 -11.65 9.51 -7.99
CA TYR A 96 -12.81 8.97 -8.70
C TYR A 96 -12.61 9.08 -10.21
N GLU A 97 -12.24 10.29 -10.66
CA GLU A 97 -11.88 10.56 -12.05
C GLU A 97 -10.50 9.98 -12.34
N GLU A 98 -10.37 9.32 -13.49
CA GLU A 98 -9.12 8.71 -13.94
C GLU A 98 -7.98 9.72 -13.94
N ASP A 99 -8.24 10.95 -14.40
CA ASP A 99 -7.26 12.02 -14.42
C ASP A 99 -6.72 12.36 -13.02
N ILE A 100 -7.57 12.30 -11.99
CA ILE A 100 -7.15 12.55 -10.61
C ILE A 100 -6.37 11.35 -10.06
N ALA A 101 -6.70 10.13 -10.48
CA ALA A 101 -6.05 8.90 -10.05
C ALA A 101 -4.64 8.70 -10.64
N LYS A 102 -4.27 9.43 -11.71
CA LYS A 102 -2.95 9.33 -12.34
C LYS A 102 -1.83 9.69 -11.36
N GLN A 103 -0.76 8.90 -11.40
CA GLN A 103 0.41 9.05 -10.53
C GLN A 103 1.06 10.44 -10.63
N GLU A 104 1.11 11.05 -11.82
CA GLU A 104 1.65 12.40 -12.04
C GLU A 104 0.88 13.50 -11.26
N ASN A 105 -0.39 13.23 -10.94
CA ASN A 105 -1.26 14.17 -10.24
C ASN A 105 -1.23 14.04 -8.71
N LEU A 106 -0.45 13.10 -8.16
CA LEU A 106 -0.34 12.91 -6.70
C LEU A 106 0.13 14.18 -5.97
N ASN A 107 1.05 14.95 -6.56
CA ASN A 107 1.50 16.21 -5.95
C ASN A 107 0.39 17.28 -5.90
N LEU A 108 -0.53 17.29 -6.88
CA LEU A 108 -1.69 18.17 -6.86
C LEU A 108 -2.65 17.75 -5.73
N VAL A 109 -2.98 16.46 -5.64
CA VAL A 109 -3.86 15.93 -4.58
C VAL A 109 -3.26 16.20 -3.20
N LYS A 110 -1.96 15.93 -3.03
CA LYS A 110 -1.21 16.23 -1.81
C LYS A 110 -1.29 17.70 -1.41
N ARG A 111 -1.13 18.65 -2.35
CA ARG A 111 -1.29 20.09 -2.06
C ARG A 111 -2.70 20.43 -1.59
N LYS A 112 -3.73 19.87 -2.23
CA LYS A 112 -5.12 20.09 -1.80
C LYS A 112 -5.35 19.57 -0.37
N ILE A 113 -4.83 18.40 -0.03
CA ILE A 113 -4.92 17.83 1.33
C ILE A 113 -4.16 18.70 2.34
N ASN A 114 -2.95 19.17 2.01
CA ASN A 114 -2.20 20.08 2.87
C ASN A 114 -2.93 21.41 3.11
N ASN A 115 -3.63 21.94 2.11
CA ASN A 115 -4.43 23.16 2.25
C ASN A 115 -5.65 22.97 3.19
N LEU A 116 -6.04 21.72 3.46
CA LEU A 116 -7.02 21.37 4.49
C LEU A 116 -6.39 21.24 5.89
N GLY A 117 -5.10 21.54 6.04
CA GLY A 117 -4.37 21.43 7.32
C GLY A 117 -3.88 20.01 7.64
N ILE A 118 -4.03 19.05 6.73
CA ILE A 118 -3.63 17.65 6.95
C ILE A 118 -2.18 17.46 6.50
N GLY A 119 -1.29 17.11 7.43
CA GLY A 119 0.12 16.87 7.14
C GLY A 119 0.36 15.60 6.32
N THR A 120 1.19 15.70 5.27
CA THR A 120 1.48 14.59 4.35
C THR A 120 2.98 14.31 4.19
N SER A 121 3.33 13.08 3.82
CA SER A 121 4.67 12.74 3.35
C SER A 121 4.93 13.32 1.96
N LYS A 122 6.19 13.35 1.52
CA LYS A 122 6.51 13.45 0.09
C LYS A 122 5.91 12.25 -0.65
N VAL A 123 5.69 12.43 -1.96
CA VAL A 123 5.27 11.33 -2.84
C VAL A 123 6.42 10.33 -2.95
N LEU A 124 6.12 9.06 -2.68
CA LEU A 124 6.98 7.93 -2.95
C LEU A 124 6.54 7.32 -4.28
N ASN A 125 7.49 7.14 -5.20
CA ASN A 125 7.26 6.42 -6.45
C ASN A 125 8.01 5.09 -6.40
N GLY A 126 7.35 4.04 -6.87
CA GLY A 126 7.88 2.69 -6.88
C GLY A 126 7.60 1.97 -8.19
N ARG A 127 8.27 0.83 -8.36
CA ARG A 127 8.12 -0.08 -9.49
C ARG A 127 8.15 -1.51 -8.96
N ARG A 128 7.25 -2.35 -9.45
CA ARG A 128 7.27 -3.80 -9.21
C ARG A 128 7.24 -4.56 -10.53
N LYS A 129 7.81 -5.76 -10.53
CA LYS A 129 7.74 -6.71 -11.64
C LYS A 129 6.84 -7.86 -11.22
N LYS A 130 5.72 -8.04 -11.93
CA LYS A 130 4.76 -9.14 -11.72
C LYS A 130 5.42 -10.50 -12.01
N PRO A 131 4.83 -11.61 -11.53
CA PRO A 131 5.26 -12.96 -11.92
C PRO A 131 5.31 -13.18 -13.44
N SER A 132 4.38 -12.58 -14.19
CA SER A 132 4.33 -12.60 -15.66
C SER A 132 5.52 -11.91 -16.34
N GLY A 133 6.29 -11.12 -15.59
CA GLY A 133 7.38 -10.30 -16.10
C GLY A 133 6.99 -8.87 -16.46
N GLU A 134 5.69 -8.57 -16.50
CA GLU A 134 5.16 -7.22 -16.69
C GLU A 134 5.62 -6.29 -15.56
N VAL A 135 5.86 -5.04 -15.91
CA VAL A 135 6.32 -4.00 -15.00
C VAL A 135 5.17 -3.06 -14.69
N VAL A 136 4.94 -2.83 -13.40
CA VAL A 136 3.95 -1.87 -12.91
C VAL A 136 4.66 -0.77 -12.13
N THR A 137 4.35 0.48 -12.45
CA THR A 137 4.74 1.65 -11.64
C THR A 137 3.58 2.06 -10.76
N TYR A 138 3.90 2.64 -9.60
CA TYR A 138 2.91 3.17 -8.69
C TYR A 138 3.51 4.36 -7.93
N GLY A 139 2.64 5.19 -7.37
CA GLY A 139 3.03 6.22 -6.43
C GLY A 139 1.98 6.43 -5.36
N PHE A 140 2.41 6.87 -4.18
CA PHE A 140 1.52 7.23 -3.09
C PHE A 140 2.19 8.25 -2.17
N PHE A 141 1.39 8.87 -1.30
CA PHE A 141 1.86 9.60 -0.13
C PHE A 141 0.98 9.22 1.05
N LEU A 142 1.49 9.44 2.26
CA LEU A 142 0.80 9.08 3.50
C LEU A 142 0.42 10.36 4.25
N SER A 143 -0.80 10.41 4.79
CA SER A 143 -1.23 11.45 5.72
C SER A 143 -0.92 11.07 7.16
N ILE A 144 -0.70 12.07 8.00
CA ILE A 144 -0.77 11.90 9.46
C ILE A 144 -2.25 11.74 9.81
N THR A 145 -2.56 10.66 10.53
CA THR A 145 -3.84 10.43 11.20
C THR A 145 -3.53 10.14 12.66
#